data_AF-A0A450XJ63-F1
#
_entry.id   AF-A0A450XJ63-F1
#
_cell.length_a   1.000
_cell.length_b   1.000
_cell.length_c   1.000
_cell.angle_alpha   90.00
_cell.angle_beta   90.00
_cell.angle_gamma   90.00
#
_symmetry.space_group_name_H-M   'P 1'
#
loop_
_entity.id
_entity.type
_entity.pdbx_description
1 polymer ?
#
loop_
_entity_poly.entity_id
_entity_poly.type
_entity_poly.pdbx_seq_one_letter_code
_entity_poly.pdbx_strand_id
1 'polypeptide(L)' 'MEPIKKVARMIKKHLWGILNAVLLKVTNGPAEGINSRIKMVKVRSRGFRNKQRFATAIYFHLGGLDLYP' A
#
# COMPACT_ATOMS: atom_id res chain seq x y z
N MET A 1 -22.04 -19.79 -3.13
CA MET A 1 -22.17 -18.46 -2.49
C MET A 1 -21.08 -18.12 -1.45
N GLU A 2 -20.11 -19.00 -1.19
CA GLU A 2 -19.12 -18.78 -0.12
C GLU A 2 -18.25 -17.50 -0.25
N PRO A 3 -17.81 -17.07 -1.45
CA PRO A 3 -17.08 -15.81 -1.61
C PRO A 3 -17.88 -14.58 -1.16
N ILE A 4 -19.18 -14.54 -1.47
CA ILE A 4 -20.08 -13.44 -1.10
C ILE A 4 -20.26 -13.39 0.43
N LYS A 5 -20.45 -14.55 1.07
CA LYS A 5 -20.54 -14.66 2.52
C LYS A 5 -19.26 -14.17 3.22
N LYS A 6 -18.08 -14.41 2.63
CA LYS A 6 -16.80 -13.92 3.16
C LYS A 6 -16.70 -12.40 3.09
N VAL A 7 -17.09 -11.80 1.96
CA VAL A 7 -17.10 -10.34 1.80
C VAL A 7 -18.09 -9.69 2.78
N ALA A 8 -19.30 -10.23 2.93
CA ALA A 8 -20.28 -9.72 3.88
C ALA A 8 -19.75 -9.75 5.33
N ARG A 9 -19.10 -10.85 5.74
CA ARG A 9 -18.44 -10.95 7.05
C ARG A 9 -17.32 -9.93 7.23
N MET A 10 -16.52 -9.68 6.19
CA MET A 10 -15.47 -8.66 6.22
C MET A 10 -16.05 -7.25 6.38
N ILE A 11 -17.08 -6.90 5.61
CA ILE A 11 -17.76 -5.59 5.72
C ILE A 11 -18.33 -5.42 7.14
N LYS A 12 -19.03 -6.44 7.67
CA LYS A 12 -19.57 -6.39 9.04
C LYS A 12 -18.46 -6.18 10.09
N LYS A 13 -17.31 -6.82 9.94
CA LYS A 13 -16.16 -6.68 10.84
C LYS A 13 -15.56 -5.27 10.82
N HIS A 14 -15.60 -4.59 9.67
CA HIS A 14 -14.96 -3.27 9.47
C HIS A 14 -15.96 -2.11 9.37
N LEU A 15 -17.25 -2.35 9.62
CA LEU A 15 -18.35 -1.41 9.38
C LEU A 15 -18.11 -0.02 10.00
N TRP A 16 -17.68 0.03 11.26
CA TRP A 16 -17.41 1.30 11.95
C TRP A 16 -16.28 2.10 11.30
N GLY A 17 -15.22 1.42 10.84
CA GLY A 17 -14.12 2.08 10.12
C GLY A 17 -14.58 2.64 8.77
N ILE A 18 -15.44 1.90 8.05
CA ILE A 18 -16.02 2.34 6.78
C ILE A 18 -16.88 3.59 7.01
N LEU A 19 -17.78 3.56 8.00
CA LEU A 19 -18.65 4.70 8.33
C LEU A 19 -17.84 5.93 8.75
N ASN A 20 -16.85 5.75 9.62
CA ASN A 20 -15.98 6.84 10.05
C ASN A 20 -15.20 7.44 8.87
N ALA A 21 -14.67 6.63 7.96
CA ALA A 21 -13.97 7.14 6.78
C ALA A 21 -14.88 8.00 5.89
N VAL A 22 -16.14 7.57 5.70
CA VAL A 22 -17.13 8.33 4.92
C VAL A 22 -17.50 9.64 5.62
N LEU A 23 -17.83 9.58 6.91
CA LEU A 23 -18.27 10.75 7.69
C LEU A 23 -17.16 11.78 7.86
N LEU A 24 -15.94 11.32 8.17
CA LEU A 24 -14.77 12.17 8.35
C LEU A 24 -14.09 12.54 7.02
N LYS A 25 -14.61 12.04 5.89
CA LYS A 25 -14.05 12.23 4.54
C LYS A 25 -12.56 11.87 4.45
N VAL A 26 -12.15 10.85 5.19
CA VAL A 26 -10.76 10.38 5.22
C VAL A 26 -10.52 9.50 4.00
N THR A 27 -9.41 9.75 3.31
CA THR A 27 -8.98 8.99 2.14
C THR A 27 -7.67 8.25 2.41
N ASN A 28 -7.59 7.00 1.96
CA ASN A 28 -6.37 6.20 1.98
C ASN A 28 -5.48 6.46 0.73
N GLY A 29 -5.88 7.39 -0.15
CA GLY A 29 -5.21 7.70 -1.40
C GLY A 29 -3.70 7.97 -1.28
N PRO A 30 -3.23 8.80 -0.32
CA PRO A 30 -1.80 9.04 -0.15
C PRO A 30 -1.01 7.75 0.17
N ALA A 31 -1.53 6.90 1.05
CA ALA A 31 -0.91 5.62 1.39
C ALA A 31 -0.93 4.63 0.21
N GLU A 32 -2.00 4.62 -0.58
CA GLU A 32 -2.10 3.84 -1.82
C GLU A 32 -1.12 4.32 -2.89
N GLY A 33 -0.90 5.63 -2.98
CA GLY A 33 0.12 6.23 -3.84
C GLY A 33 1.52 5.74 -3.47
N ILE A 34 1.87 5.77 -2.19
CA ILE A 34 3.15 5.23 -1.68
C ILE A 34 3.27 3.73 -2.00
N ASN A 35 2.22 2.95 -1.71
CA ASN A 35 2.20 1.52 -2.01
C ASN A 35 2.39 1.22 -3.50
N SER A 36 1.83 2.05 -4.38
CA SER A 36 1.97 1.91 -5.84
C SER A 36 3.40 2.23 -6.29
N ARG A 37 4.04 3.27 -5.74
CA ARG A 37 5.45 3.60 -5.99
C ARG A 37 6.39 2.48 -5.52
N ILE A 38 6.14 1.90 -4.35
CA ILE A 38 6.91 0.74 -3.84
C ILE A 38 6.78 -0.47 -4.78
N LYS A 39 5.55 -0.79 -5.26
CA LYS A 39 5.35 -1.86 -6.25
C LYS A 39 6.13 -1.57 -7.54
N MET A 40 6.16 -0.32 -8.00
CA MET A 40 6.92 0.07 -9.19
C MET A 40 8.41 -0.20 -9.03
N VAL A 41 9.01 0.11 -7.88
CA VAL A 41 10.42 -0.23 -7.57
C VAL A 41 10.66 -1.73 -7.68
N LYS A 42 9.73 -2.56 -7.17
CA LYS A 42 9.81 -4.02 -7.26
C LYS A 42 9.69 -4.55 -8.69
N VAL A 43 8.79 -3.99 -9.49
CA VAL A 43 8.60 -4.40 -10.89
C VAL A 43 9.83 -4.03 -11.73
N ARG A 44 10.36 -2.81 -11.57
CA ARG A 44 11.53 -2.32 -12.32
C ARG A 44 12.79 -3.12 -12.04
N SER A 45 12.97 -3.62 -10.81
CA SER A 45 14.15 -4.42 -10.45
C SER A 45 14.11 -5.87 -10.93
N ARG A 46 12.95 -6.36 -11.41
CA ARG A 46 12.72 -7.76 -11.81
C ARG A 46 13.03 -8.77 -10.69
N GLY A 47 13.02 -8.31 -9.43
CA GLY A 47 13.25 -9.12 -8.24
C GLY A 47 14.42 -8.62 -7.39
N PHE A 48 14.32 -8.86 -6.08
CA PHE A 48 15.39 -8.60 -5.11
C PHE A 48 15.79 -9.91 -4.45
N ARG A 49 17.10 -10.16 -4.34
CA ARG A 49 17.64 -11.39 -3.72
C ARG A 49 17.39 -11.47 -2.21
N ASN A 50 17.18 -10.33 -1.55
CA ASN A 50 16.83 -10.28 -0.12
C ASN A 50 15.98 -9.04 0.21
N LYS A 51 15.37 -9.04 1.40
CA LYS A 51 14.48 -7.96 1.85
C LYS A 51 15.23 -6.66 2.14
N GLN A 52 16.47 -6.75 2.64
CA GLN A 52 17.30 -5.60 2.96
C GLN A 52 17.55 -4.74 1.70
N ARG A 53 17.92 -5.37 0.58
CA ARG A 53 18.13 -4.68 -0.71
C ARG A 53 16.86 -4.03 -1.23
N PHE A 54 15.71 -4.66 -1.05
CA PHE A 54 14.43 -4.05 -1.42
C PHE A 54 14.13 -2.81 -0.55
N ALA A 55 14.35 -2.90 0.76
CA ALA A 55 14.19 -1.76 1.66
C ALA A 55 15.15 -0.61 1.30
N THR A 56 16.43 -0.90 1.06
CA THR A 56 17.40 0.10 0.59
C THR A 56 16.95 0.75 -0.72
N ALA A 57 16.45 -0.01 -1.69
CA ALA A 57 15.94 0.54 -2.93
C ALA A 57 14.70 1.43 -2.73
N ILE A 58 13.80 1.07 -1.80
CA ILE A 58 12.68 1.91 -1.40
C ILE A 58 13.18 3.24 -0.82
N TYR A 59 14.11 3.20 0.13
CA TYR A 59 14.67 4.43 0.72
C TYR A 59 15.42 5.27 -0.31
N PHE A 60 16.15 4.66 -1.24
CA PHE A 60 16.84 5.36 -2.30
C PHE A 60 15.88 6.13 -3.21
N HIS A 61 14.79 5.49 -3.67
CA HIS A 61 13.86 6.12 -4.62
C HIS A 61 12.77 6.99 -3.97
N LEU A 62 12.39 6.69 -2.72
CA LEU A 62 11.22 7.26 -2.04
C LEU A 62 11.57 7.98 -0.73
N GLY A 63 12.80 7.86 -0.24
CA GLY A 63 13.24 8.44 1.04
C GLY A 63 13.61 9.91 1.00
N GLY A 64 13.44 10.59 -0.14
CA GLY A 64 13.75 12.01 -0.28
C GLY A 64 15.23 12.33 -0.22
N LEU A 65 16.09 11.35 -0.52
CA LEU A 65 17.52 11.58 -0.67
C LEU A 65 17.77 12.42 -1.91
N ASP A 66 18.48 13.54 -1.75
CA ASP A 66 18.95 14.37 -2.86
C ASP A 66 20.22 13.74 -3.44
N LEU A 67 20.03 12.59 -4.10
CA LEU A 67 21.05 11.94 -4.89
C LEU A 67 20.75 12.28 -6.34
N TYR A 68 21.62 13.08 -6.96
CA TYR A 68 21.60 13.23 -8.42
C TYR A 68 21.59 11.82 -9.06
N PRO A 69 20.79 11.61 -10.12
CA PRO A 69 20.74 10.32 -10.80
C PRO A 69 22.11 9.89 -11.34
#